data_AF-A0A1A9F0B8-F1
#
_entry.id   AF-A0A1A9F0B8-F1
#
_cell.length_a   1.000
_cell.length_b   1.000
_cell.length_c   1.000
_cell.angle_alpha   90.00
_cell.angle_beta   90.00
_cell.angle_gamma   90.00
#
_symmetry.space_group_name_H-M   'P 1'
#
loop_
_entity.id
_entity.type
_entity.pdbx_description
1 polymer ?
#
loop_
_entity_poly.entity_id
_entity_poly.type
_entity_poly.pdbx_seq_one_letter_code
_entity_poly.pdbx_strand_id
1 'polypeptide(L)' 'MNEYSIADLAAYPWIRPHERQLQNLDDFPNLKRWFERMQSRPAVITAYEKAAPWTDRPAVTEEGKKLLFGQKAQN' A
#
# COMPACT_ATOMS: atom_id res chain seq x y z
N MET A 1 -22.52 14.43 -0.82
CA MET A 1 -21.11 14.85 -0.77
C MET A 1 -20.25 13.60 -0.76
N ASN A 2 -19.43 13.38 -1.80
CA ASN A 2 -18.47 12.28 -1.87
C ASN A 2 -17.14 12.79 -1.30
N GLU A 3 -17.16 13.10 -0.01
CA GLU A 3 -16.05 13.74 0.69
C GLU A 3 -14.90 12.78 0.93
N TYR A 4 -13.69 13.31 0.80
CA TYR A 4 -12.48 12.61 1.16
C TYR A 4 -12.40 12.44 2.66
N SER A 5 -12.08 11.23 3.11
CA SER A 5 -12.10 10.88 4.52
C SER A 5 -10.82 10.17 4.96
N ILE A 6 -10.67 10.01 6.28
CA ILE A 6 -9.60 9.20 6.85
C ILE A 6 -9.67 7.73 6.39
N ALA A 7 -10.87 7.22 6.08
CA ALA A 7 -11.04 5.88 5.55
C ALA A 7 -10.36 5.73 4.18
N ASP A 8 -10.45 6.74 3.31
CA ASP A 8 -9.79 6.74 2.01
C ASP A 8 -8.26 6.75 2.15
N LEU A 9 -7.74 7.59 3.06
CA LEU A 9 -6.30 7.68 3.35
C LEU A 9 -5.76 6.36 3.91
N ALA A 10 -6.51 5.71 4.80
CA ALA A 10 -6.11 4.45 5.41
C ALA A 10 -6.21 3.26 4.45
N ALA A 11 -7.24 3.22 3.60
CA ALA A 11 -7.52 2.06 2.75
C ALA A 11 -6.72 2.05 1.44
N TYR A 12 -6.57 3.21 0.77
CA TYR A 12 -5.95 3.27 -0.55
C TYR A 12 -4.58 2.58 -0.65
N PRO A 13 -3.64 2.77 0.31
CA PRO A 13 -2.32 2.12 0.24
C PRO A 13 -2.38 0.58 0.26
N TRP A 14 -3.37 0.00 0.94
CA TRP A 14 -3.55 -1.45 1.02
C TRP A 14 -4.10 -2.05 -0.27
N ILE A 15 -4.92 -1.29 -1.01
CA ILE A 15 -5.54 -1.72 -2.27
C ILE A 15 -4.64 -1.41 -3.48
N ARG A 16 -3.79 -0.38 -3.42
CA ARG A 16 -2.87 -0.04 -4.52
C ARG A 16 -2.12 -1.23 -5.13
N PRO A 17 -1.51 -2.14 -4.36
CA PRO A 17 -0.81 -3.30 -4.91
C PRO A 17 -1.73 -4.49 -5.26
N HIS A 18 -3.01 -4.28 -5.57
CA HIS A 18 -3.99 -5.34 -5.88
C HIS A 18 -3.50 -6.34 -6.94
N GLU A 19 -2.82 -5.88 -7.99
CA GLU A 19 -2.24 -6.76 -9.03
C GLU A 19 -1.22 -7.74 -8.44
N ARG A 20 -0.34 -7.24 -7.55
CA ARG A 20 0.66 -8.08 -6.84
C ARG A 20 0.02 -9.01 -5.83
N GLN A 21 -1.19 -8.70 -5.38
CA GLN A 21 -2.01 -9.52 -4.49
C GLN A 21 -2.95 -10.45 -5.27
N LEU A 22 -2.82 -10.51 -6.60
CA LEU A 22 -3.62 -11.35 -7.49
C LEU A 22 -5.14 -11.07 -7.36
N GLN A 23 -5.51 -9.81 -7.10
CA GLN A 23 -6.90 -9.37 -7.04
C GLN A 23 -7.28 -8.67 -8.34
N ASN A 24 -8.40 -9.07 -8.95
CA ASN A 24 -8.96 -8.40 -10.13
C ASN A 24 -10.02 -7.38 -9.69
N LEU A 25 -9.79 -6.09 -9.91
CA LEU A 25 -10.75 -5.05 -9.51
C LEU A 25 -12.01 -5.02 -10.40
N ASP A 26 -11.99 -5.62 -11.59
CA ASP A 26 -13.16 -5.69 -12.46
C ASP A 26 -14.30 -6.52 -11.85
N ASP A 27 -13.97 -7.44 -10.93
CA ASP A 27 -14.95 -8.24 -10.19
C ASP A 27 -15.70 -7.39 -9.13
N PHE A 28 -15.19 -6.19 -8.82
CA PHE A 28 -15.70 -5.30 -7.77
C PHE A 28 -15.94 -3.88 -8.30
N PRO A 29 -16.99 -3.63 -9.09
CA PRO A 29 -17.17 -2.37 -9.83
C PRO A 29 -17.24 -1.11 -8.95
N ASN A 30 -17.79 -1.22 -7.73
CA ASN A 30 -17.80 -0.11 -6.77
C ASN A 30 -16.41 0.19 -6.20
N LEU A 31 -15.61 -0.85 -5.95
CA LEU A 31 -14.23 -0.73 -5.49
C LEU A 31 -13.35 -0.15 -6.60
N LYS A 32 -13.48 -0.65 -7.84
CA LYS A 32 -12.79 -0.11 -9.01
C LYS A 32 -13.05 1.39 -9.19
N ARG A 33 -14.33 1.80 -9.18
CA ARG A 33 -14.71 3.22 -9.26
C ARG A 33 -14.10 4.07 -8.14
N TRP A 34 -14.05 3.54 -6.92
CA TRP A 34 -13.40 4.23 -5.80
C TRP A 34 -11.88 4.30 -5.98
N PHE A 35 -11.25 3.22 -6.42
CA PHE A 35 -9.82 3.12 -6.63
C PHE A 35 -9.34 4.09 -7.70
N GLU A 36 -10.01 4.14 -8.85
CA GLU A 36 -9.70 5.06 -9.95
C GLU A 36 -9.84 6.51 -9.51
N ARG A 37 -10.92 6.85 -8.77
CA ARG A 37 -11.09 8.18 -8.20
C ARG A 37 -9.97 8.55 -7.24
N MET A 38 -9.50 7.61 -6.43
CA MET A 38 -8.41 7.83 -5.48
C MET A 38 -7.07 8.02 -6.20
N GLN A 39 -6.79 7.18 -7.19
CA GLN A 39 -5.59 7.25 -8.02
C GLN A 39 -5.50 8.59 -8.77
N SER A 40 -6.62 9.15 -9.23
CA SER A 40 -6.65 10.42 -9.97
C SER A 40 -6.57 11.67 -9.07
N ARG A 41 -6.53 11.54 -7.73
CA ARG A 41 -6.51 12.72 -6.86
C ARG A 41 -5.13 13.37 -6.85
N PRO A 42 -5.03 14.71 -7.03
CA PRO A 42 -3.74 15.41 -6.96
C PRO A 42 -2.96 15.13 -5.67
N ALA A 43 -3.63 15.13 -4.51
CA ALA A 43 -2.99 14.86 -3.22
C ALA A 43 -2.40 13.44 -3.12
N VAL A 44 -3.06 12.45 -3.73
CA VAL A 44 -2.57 11.07 -3.76
C VAL A 44 -1.36 10.97 -4.67
N ILE A 45 -1.44 11.52 -5.88
CA ILE A 45 -0.33 11.57 -6.84
C ILE A 45 0.91 12.20 -6.18
N THR A 46 0.76 13.40 -5.61
CA THR A 46 1.86 14.10 -4.92
C THR A 46 2.43 13.30 -3.75
N ALA A 47 1.60 12.59 -2.99
CA ALA A 47 2.08 11.74 -1.89
C ALA A 47 3.01 10.62 -2.40
N TYR A 48 2.62 9.94 -3.49
CA TYR A 48 3.45 8.87 -4.07
C TYR A 48 4.70 9.39 -4.77
N GLU A 49 4.63 10.56 -5.43
CA GLU A 49 5.81 11.23 -5.99
C GLU A 49 6.84 11.54 -4.89
N LYS A 50 6.39 12.07 -3.75
CA LYS A 50 7.26 12.34 -2.59
C LYS A 50 7.78 11.07 -1.93
N ALA A 51 7.02 9.98 -1.98
CA ALA A 51 7.42 8.68 -1.43
C ALA A 51 8.38 7.91 -2.35
N ALA A 52 8.42 8.20 -3.66
CA ALA A 52 9.22 7.47 -4.64
C ALA A 52 10.69 7.25 -4.23
N PRO A 53 11.43 8.24 -3.69
CA PRO A 53 12.82 8.04 -3.26
C PRO A 53 13.03 7.05 -2.10
N TRP A 54 11.94 6.62 -1.45
CA TRP A 54 11.94 5.75 -0.28
C TRP A 54 11.36 4.36 -0.57
N THR A 55 10.86 4.11 -1.79
CA THR A 55 10.03 2.94 -2.11
C THR A 55 10.83 1.66 -2.29
N ASP A 56 12.08 1.76 -2.75
CA ASP A 56 12.95 0.60 -3.03
C ASP A 56 13.88 0.22 -1.86
N ARG A 57 13.60 0.75 -0.68
CA ARG A 57 14.38 0.43 0.51
C ARG A 57 14.04 -0.99 0.96
N PRO A 58 15.05 -1.86 1.19
CA PRO A 58 14.79 -3.19 1.72
C PRO A 58 14.10 -3.05 3.08
N ALA A 59 12.86 -3.57 3.16
CA ALA A 59 12.06 -3.54 4.39
C ALA A 59 12.74 -4.30 5.54
N VAL A 60 13.62 -5.25 5.20
CA VAL A 60 14.43 -6.00 6.17
C VAL A 60 15.88 -6.02 5.68
N THR A 61 16.77 -5.36 6.43
CA THR A 61 18.24 -5.44 6.20
C THR A 61 18.77 -6.80 6.63
N GLU A 62 20.01 -7.15 6.27
CA GLU A 62 20.61 -8.40 6.74
C GLU A 62 20.75 -8.45 8.27
N GLU A 63 21.04 -7.31 8.91
CA GLU A 63 21.02 -7.17 10.37
C GLU A 63 19.59 -7.35 10.92
N GLY A 64 18.59 -6.75 10.26
CA GLY A 64 17.19 -6.90 10.61
C GLY A 64 16.70 -8.35 10.49
N LYS A 65 17.14 -9.08 9.45
CA LYS A 65 16.79 -10.51 9.25
C LYS A 65 17.31 -11.35 10.40
N LYS A 66 18.55 -11.10 10.86
CA LYS A 66 19.14 -11.80 12.01
C LYS A 66 18.33 -11.58 13.29
N LEU A 67 17.83 -10.36 13.51
CA LEU A 67 16.99 -10.05 14.67
C LEU A 67 15.59 -10.68 14.57
N LEU A 68 14.94 -10.57 13.41
CA LEU A 68 13.56 -11.03 13.23
C LEU A 68 13.42 -12.55 13.11
N PHE A 69 14.42 -13.23 12.53
CA PHE A 69 14.33 -14.66 12.19
C PHE A 69 15.46 -15.52 12.80
N GLY A 70 16.41 -14.93 13.52
CA GLY A 70 17.52 -15.63 14.16
C GLY A 70 17.25 -16.09 15.59
N GLN A 71 16.10 -15.74 16.18
CA GLN A 71 15.70 -16.24 17.49
C GLN A 71 15.36 -17.73 17.41
N LYS A 72 16.16 -18.55 18.11
CA LYS A 72 15.86 -19.96 18.36
C LYS A 72 15.29 -20.07 19.77
N ALA A 73 14.13 -20.69 19.93
CA ALA A 73 13.64 -21.07 21.25
C ALA A 73 14.65 -22.06 21.87
N GLN A 74 15.16 -21.74 23.06
CA GLN A 74 15.83 -22.73 23.89
C GLN A 74 14.74 -23.44 24.68
N ASN A 75 14.57 -24.74 24.41
CA ASN A 75 13.81 -25.64 25.26
C ASN A 75 14.70 -26.13 26.40
#